data_AF-A0A925PN20-F1
#
_entry.id   AF-A0A925PN20-F1
#
_cell.length_a   1.000
_cell.length_b   1.000
_cell.length_c   1.000
_cell.angle_alpha   90.00
_cell.angle_beta   90.00
_cell.angle_gamma   90.00
#
_symmetry.space_group_name_H-M   'P 1'
#
loop_
_entity.id
_entity.type
_entity.pdbx_description
1 polymer ?
#
loop_
_entity_poly.entity_id
_entity_poly.type
_entity_poly.pdbx_seq_one_letter_code
_entity_poly.pdbx_strand_id
1 'polypeptide(L)'
;MIIKNALKKIEELVRDLKNKEINDRLLSYTTIVTILGRIDDAVKDQKFPNYIAYKQDLLKGCEVLCGLDDNNGIEDAQYIGGALAAVRKMGSYSCFNVDNHYI
;
A
#
# COMPACT_ATOMS: atom_id res chain seq x y z
N MET A 1 11.50 2.57 12.42
CA MET A 1 11.99 1.24 12.04
C MET A 1 10.85 0.29 11.67
N ILE A 2 9.80 0.13 12.49
CA ILE A 2 8.69 -0.81 12.20
C ILE A 2 7.88 -0.42 10.95
N ILE A 3 7.44 0.84 10.86
CA ILE A 3 6.62 1.33 9.73
C ILE A 3 7.40 1.29 8.40
N LYS A 4 8.69 1.65 8.42
CA LYS A 4 9.56 1.57 7.24
C LYS A 4 9.62 0.17 6.65
N ASN A 5 9.81 -0.84 7.49
CA ASN A 5 9.88 -2.23 7.06
C ASN A 5 8.52 -2.73 6.57
N ALA A 6 7.44 -2.32 7.22
CA ALA A 6 6.07 -2.62 6.81
C ALA A 6 5.77 -2.05 5.40
N LEU A 7 6.10 -0.78 5.15
CA LEU A 7 5.92 -0.14 3.85
C LEU A 7 6.78 -0.80 2.77
N LYS A 8 8.04 -1.15 3.08
CA LYS A 8 8.90 -1.90 2.15
C LYS A 8 8.28 -3.24 1.78
N LYS A 9 7.70 -3.96 2.75
CA LYS A 9 7.04 -5.23 2.50
C LYS A 9 5.81 -5.07 1.61
N ILE A 10 5.02 -4.02 1.82
CA ILE A 10 3.91 -3.67 0.93
C ILE A 10 4.43 -3.38 -0.48
N GLU A 11 5.52 -2.63 -0.63
CA GLU A 11 6.11 -2.32 -1.93
C GLU A 11 6.53 -3.60 -2.70
N GLU A 12 7.13 -4.58 -2.01
CA GLU A 12 7.45 -5.89 -2.57
C GLU A 12 6.18 -6.63 -3.04
N LEU A 13 5.15 -6.70 -2.19
CA LEU A 13 3.91 -7.40 -2.52
C LEU A 13 3.21 -6.79 -3.74
N VAL A 14 3.15 -5.46 -3.82
CA VAL A 14 2.55 -4.73 -4.95
C VAL A 14 3.29 -5.00 -6.26
N ARG A 15 4.63 -4.99 -6.26
CA ARG A 15 5.43 -5.30 -7.46
C ARG A 15 5.15 -6.70 -8.00
N ASP A 16 4.89 -7.64 -7.10
CA ASP A 16 4.67 -9.04 -7.47
C ASP A 16 3.24 -9.32 -7.97
N LEU A 17 2.27 -8.42 -7.77
CA LEU A 17 0.87 -8.67 -8.13
C LEU A 17 0.68 -9.02 -9.61
N LYS A 18 1.37 -8.35 -10.54
CA LYS A 18 1.26 -8.64 -11.98
C LYS A 18 1.72 -10.04 -12.37
N ASN A 19 2.64 -10.64 -11.62
CA ASN A 19 3.27 -11.90 -11.96
C ASN A 19 2.55 -13.10 -11.30
N LYS A 20 1.45 -12.85 -10.59
CA LYS A 20 0.72 -13.84 -9.80
C LYS A 20 -0.60 -14.18 -10.47
N GLU A 21 -1.00 -15.44 -10.30
CA GLU A 21 -2.36 -15.90 -10.56
C GLU A 21 -3.33 -15.25 -9.57
N ILE A 22 -4.63 -15.20 -9.93
CA ILE A 22 -5.64 -14.44 -9.18
C ILE A 22 -5.72 -14.81 -7.69
N ASN A 23 -5.58 -16.10 -7.34
CA ASN A 23 -5.61 -16.55 -5.94
C ASN A 23 -4.41 -16.00 -5.14
N ASP A 24 -3.22 -15.98 -5.73
CA ASP A 24 -2.02 -15.46 -5.09
C ASP A 24 -2.03 -13.92 -4.98
N ARG A 25 -2.72 -13.24 -5.92
CA ARG A 25 -3.00 -11.80 -5.82
C ARG A 25 -3.88 -11.52 -4.60
N LEU A 26 -4.96 -12.27 -4.40
CA LEU A 26 -5.86 -12.12 -3.25
C LEU A 26 -5.15 -12.39 -1.91
N LEU A 27 -4.27 -13.38 -1.83
CA LEU A 27 -3.43 -13.62 -0.65
C LEU A 27 -2.47 -12.45 -0.38
N SER A 28 -1.85 -11.92 -1.44
CA SER A 28 -0.96 -10.76 -1.35
C SER A 28 -1.73 -9.51 -0.89
N TYR A 29 -2.94 -9.30 -1.42
CA TYR A 29 -3.82 -8.22 -1.01
C TYR A 29 -4.24 -8.33 0.47
N THR A 30 -4.65 -9.51 0.90
CA THR A 30 -4.98 -9.78 2.31
C THR A 30 -3.80 -9.46 3.23
N THR A 31 -2.58 -9.80 2.80
CA THR A 31 -1.35 -9.47 3.52
C THR A 31 -1.11 -7.95 3.57
N ILE A 32 -1.33 -7.24 2.47
CA ILE A 32 -1.23 -5.77 2.41
C ILE A 32 -2.20 -5.13 3.40
N VAL A 33 -3.49 -5.53 3.37
CA VAL A 33 -4.53 -5.03 4.29
C VAL A 33 -4.15 -5.30 5.74
N THR A 34 -3.64 -6.50 6.05
CA THR A 34 -3.19 -6.86 7.40
C THR A 34 -2.04 -5.98 7.88
N ILE A 35 -1.06 -5.70 7.02
CA ILE A 35 0.06 -4.81 7.36
C ILE A 35 -0.45 -3.39 7.59
N LEU A 36 -1.35 -2.89 6.74
CA LEU A 36 -1.95 -1.56 6.89
C LEU A 36 -2.73 -1.44 8.20
N GLY A 37 -3.52 -2.45 8.58
CA GLY A 37 -4.22 -2.46 9.87
C GLY A 37 -3.28 -2.35 11.07
N ARG A 38 -2.12 -3.01 11.02
CA ARG A 38 -1.08 -2.87 12.06
C ARG A 38 -0.44 -1.48 12.08
N ILE A 39 -0.30 -0.83 10.93
CA ILE A 39 0.16 0.56 10.85
C ILE A 39 -0.91 1.47 11.44
N ASP A 40 -2.19 1.30 11.06
CA ASP A 40 -3.33 2.04 11.62
C ASP A 40 -3.32 1.97 13.15
N ASP A 41 -3.15 0.77 13.73
CA ASP A 41 -3.06 0.58 15.19
C ASP A 41 -1.87 1.32 15.82
N ALA A 42 -0.70 1.30 15.17
CA ALA A 42 0.52 1.95 15.66
C ALA A 42 0.44 3.48 15.60
N VAL A 43 -0.40 4.03 14.73
CA VAL A 43 -0.51 5.48 14.48
C VAL A 43 -1.86 6.05 14.87
N LYS A 44 -2.74 5.26 15.49
CA LYS A 44 -4.12 5.65 15.84
C LYS A 44 -4.23 6.95 16.63
N ASP A 45 -3.26 7.22 17.49
CA ASP A 45 -3.21 8.40 18.37
C ASP A 45 -2.55 9.61 17.68
N GLN A 46 -2.00 9.41 16.48
CA GLN A 46 -1.28 10.40 15.69
C GLN A 46 -2.09 10.74 14.43
N LYS A 47 -2.54 11.99 14.28
CA LYS A 47 -3.31 12.40 13.11
C LYS A 47 -2.39 12.57 11.89
N PHE A 48 -2.44 11.60 10.98
CA PHE A 48 -1.75 11.66 9.68
C PHE A 48 -2.76 11.75 8.53
N PRO A 49 -3.30 12.94 8.20
CA PRO A 49 -4.33 13.06 7.16
C PRO A 49 -3.87 12.57 5.79
N ASN A 50 -2.60 12.79 5.44
CA ASN A 50 -2.02 12.31 4.19
C ASN A 50 -1.91 10.78 4.13
N TYR A 51 -1.73 10.11 5.28
CA TYR A 51 -1.69 8.65 5.34
C TYR A 51 -3.01 8.04 4.85
N ILE A 52 -4.15 8.59 5.30
CA ILE A 52 -5.48 8.07 4.95
C ILE A 52 -5.69 8.14 3.43
N ALA A 53 -5.36 9.27 2.81
CA ALA A 53 -5.50 9.46 1.37
C ALA A 53 -4.60 8.48 0.59
N TYR A 54 -3.32 8.38 0.96
CA TYR A 54 -2.40 7.44 0.30
C TYR A 54 -2.81 5.98 0.54
N LYS A 55 -3.42 5.66 1.68
CA LYS A 55 -3.92 4.31 1.98
C LYS A 55 -5.04 3.94 1.02
N GLN A 56 -5.97 4.86 0.78
CA GLN A 56 -7.06 4.66 -0.17
C GLN A 56 -6.55 4.49 -1.60
N ASP A 57 -5.59 5.31 -2.03
CA ASP A 57 -4.96 5.19 -3.35
C ASP A 57 -4.30 3.81 -3.56
N LEU A 58 -3.58 3.31 -2.53
CA LEU A 58 -2.98 1.98 -2.54
C LEU A 58 -4.05 0.88 -2.64
N LEU A 59 -5.06 0.91 -1.76
CA LEU A 59 -6.08 -0.12 -1.69
C LEU A 59 -6.85 -0.22 -3.00
N LYS A 60 -7.28 0.90 -3.56
CA LYS A 60 -8.01 0.93 -4.84
C LYS A 60 -7.21 0.28 -5.97
N GLY A 61 -5.91 0.61 -6.08
CA GLY A 61 -5.05 0.01 -7.09
C GLY A 61 -4.90 -1.51 -6.89
N CYS A 62 -4.77 -1.96 -5.65
CA CYS A 62 -4.68 -3.39 -5.34
C CYS A 62 -6.00 -4.14 -5.56
N GLU A 63 -7.14 -3.54 -5.25
CA GLU A 63 -8.47 -4.13 -5.44
C GLU A 63 -8.73 -4.42 -6.92
N VAL A 64 -8.46 -3.45 -7.79
CA VAL A 64 -8.57 -3.64 -9.25
C VAL A 64 -7.62 -4.76 -9.73
N LEU A 65 -6.35 -4.75 -9.31
CA LEU A 65 -5.37 -5.78 -9.69
C LEU A 65 -5.79 -7.18 -9.24
N CYS A 66 -6.60 -7.28 -8.17
CA CYS A 66 -7.12 -8.52 -7.64
C CYS A 66 -8.52 -8.87 -8.16
N GLY A 67 -9.07 -8.12 -9.13
CA GLY A 67 -10.40 -8.35 -9.68
C GLY A 67 -11.54 -8.10 -8.69
N LEU A 68 -11.30 -7.26 -7.67
CA LEU A 68 -12.28 -6.87 -6.66
C LEU A 68 -13.01 -5.55 -7.00
N ASP A 69 -12.50 -4.80 -7.97
CA ASP A 69 -13.08 -3.54 -8.47
C ASP A 69 -12.87 -3.41 -9.99
N ASP A 70 -13.60 -2.49 -10.62
CA ASP A 70 -13.61 -2.30 -12.07
C ASP A 70 -12.29 -1.73 -12.60
N ASN A 71 -11.74 -2.36 -13.66
CA ASN A 71 -10.45 -1.93 -14.23
C ASN A 71 -10.52 -0.64 -15.05
N ASN A 72 -11.71 -0.11 -15.35
CA ASN A 72 -11.96 1.13 -16.11
C ASN A 72 -11.16 1.26 -17.41
N GLY A 73 -10.74 0.15 -18.03
CA GLY A 73 -9.90 0.15 -19.23
C GLY A 73 -8.44 0.60 -19.01
N ILE A 74 -8.00 0.67 -17.76
CA ILE A 74 -6.64 1.03 -17.36
C ILE A 74 -5.77 -0.22 -17.28
N GLU A 75 -4.52 -0.13 -17.74
CA GLU A 75 -3.56 -1.23 -17.69
C GLU A 75 -3.08 -1.54 -16.25
N ASP A 76 -2.87 -2.81 -15.93
CA ASP A 76 -2.30 -3.28 -14.64
C ASP A 76 -1.02 -2.52 -14.25
N ALA A 77 -0.17 -2.17 -15.23
CA ALA A 77 1.06 -1.43 -14.99
C ALA A 77 0.82 -0.04 -14.38
N GLN A 78 -0.27 0.63 -14.76
CA GLN A 78 -0.64 1.93 -14.22
C GLN A 78 -1.14 1.82 -12.79
N TYR A 79 -1.95 0.79 -12.48
CA TYR A 79 -2.38 0.50 -11.11
C TYR A 79 -1.21 0.16 -10.19
N ILE A 80 -0.25 -0.64 -10.67
CA ILE A 80 0.99 -0.92 -9.93
C ILE A 80 1.79 0.36 -9.69
N GLY A 81 1.98 1.18 -10.73
CA GLY A 81 2.69 2.45 -10.60
C GLY A 81 2.06 3.37 -9.56
N GLY A 82 0.74 3.51 -9.59
CA GLY A 82 -0.05 4.30 -8.63
C GLY A 82 0.08 3.77 -7.19
N ALA A 83 -0.11 2.47 -7.00
CA ALA A 83 0.03 1.82 -5.69
C ALA A 83 1.44 2.00 -5.11
N LEU A 84 2.49 1.82 -5.92
CA LEU A 84 3.88 2.04 -5.49
C LEU A 84 4.15 3.51 -5.13
N ALA A 85 3.59 4.44 -5.90
CA ALA A 85 3.71 5.87 -5.59
C ALA A 85 3.04 6.20 -4.26
N ALA A 86 1.86 5.65 -3.99
CA ALA A 86 1.15 5.82 -2.73
C ALA A 86 1.97 5.31 -1.53
N VAL A 87 2.54 4.11 -1.62
CA VAL A 87 3.43 3.55 -0.58
C VAL A 87 4.63 4.46 -0.30
N ARG A 88 5.27 4.99 -1.36
CA ARG A 88 6.39 5.93 -1.21
C ARG A 88 5.98 7.23 -0.53
N LYS A 89 4.79 7.76 -0.87
CA LYS A 89 4.26 8.96 -0.23
C LYS A 89 3.97 8.73 1.26
N MET A 90 3.51 7.54 1.67
CA MET A 90 3.38 7.19 3.10
C MET A 90 4.71 7.22 3.84
N GLY A 91 5.80 6.81 3.19
CA GLY A 91 7.15 6.87 3.77
C GLY A 91 7.72 8.30 3.87
N SER A 92 7.21 9.25 3.09
CA SER A 92 7.78 10.58 2.97
C SER A 92 7.56 11.48 4.20
N TYR A 93 8.26 12.63 4.22
CA TYR A 93 8.07 13.72 5.20
C TYR A 93 6.62 14.21 5.32
N SER A 94 5.82 14.07 4.26
CA SER A 94 4.41 14.45 4.27
C SER A 94 3.53 13.49 5.07
N CYS A 95 4.08 12.37 5.53
CA CYS A 95 3.37 11.33 6.27
C CYS A 95 4.23 10.84 7.45
N PHE A 96 4.85 9.66 7.37
CA PHE A 96 5.58 9.10 8.50
C PHE A 96 7.04 9.55 8.63
N ASN A 97 7.59 10.21 7.61
CA ASN A 97 8.99 10.62 7.56
C ASN A 97 9.96 9.50 7.98
N VAL A 98 9.83 8.32 7.33
CA VAL A 98 10.52 7.10 7.78
C VAL A 98 12.04 7.16 7.63
N ASP A 99 12.56 8.16 6.92
CA ASP A 99 13.99 8.36 6.71
C ASP A 99 14.64 9.29 7.75
N ASN A 100 13.85 10.04 8.54
CA ASN A 100 14.41 11.05 9.44
C ASN A 100 13.98 10.95 10.92
N HIS A 101 13.15 9.97 11.33
CA HIS A 101 12.78 9.84 12.75
C HIS A 101 12.78 8.40 13.30
N TYR A 102 13.30 8.32 14.53
CA TYR A 102 13.15 7.24 15.50
C TYR A 102 11.65 6.91 15.68
N ILE A 103 11.22 5.77 15.15
CA ILE A 103 10.06 4.99 15.62
C ILE A 103 10.53 3.57 15.84
#